data_AF-A0A6P7SXZ4-F1
#
_entry.id   AF-A0A6P7SXZ4-F1
#
_cell.length_a   1.000
_cell.length_b   1.000
_cell.length_c   1.000
_cell.angle_alpha   90.00
_cell.angle_beta   90.00
_cell.angle_gamma   90.00
#
_symmetry.space_group_name_H-M   'P 1'
#
loop_
_entity.id
_entity.type
_entity.pdbx_description
1 polymer ?
#
loop_
_entity_poly.entity_id
_entity_poly.type
_entity_poly.pdbx_seq_one_letter_code
_entity_poly.pdbx_strand_id
1 'polypeptide(L)'
;MWAQLYGDHMSASFSLDILKTGDSEVPLDSTKGMEVDLVCNIVNTAGDLTMTVFPILQENYKNHDWLCETAILTLKNSTVNKINEHLLLCLPEFVHTFKSVDTIQNPKEVVHYLTEFLNSLEPLGLPPHQLSLKVGTPVMLLRNLEPSRLCNGTCLVVKKMRVHVIEATILSRCGKGEDVFIPQIPLTLSISDIHFLFRRLQFPIHISFGTSINKLQDHTLFIAGIHLEEPCFSHGQLHIACS
;
A
#
# COMPACT_ATOMS: atom_id res chain seq x y z
N MET A 1 -3.53 -4.34 -19.00
CA MET A 1 -2.16 -4.86 -19.19
C MET A 1 -1.56 -5.01 -17.81
N TRP A 2 -0.94 -6.15 -17.53
CA TRP A 2 -0.39 -6.43 -16.22
C TRP A 2 1.08 -6.79 -16.41
N ALA A 3 1.93 -6.48 -15.44
CA ALA A 3 3.37 -6.58 -15.65
C ALA A 3 4.08 -7.00 -14.36
N GLN A 4 4.85 -8.08 -14.41
CA GLN A 4 5.77 -8.47 -13.34
C GLN A 4 7.17 -7.97 -13.70
N LEU A 5 7.77 -7.13 -12.86
CA LEU A 5 9.17 -6.72 -12.99
C LEU A 5 10.06 -7.64 -12.15
N TYR A 6 11.09 -8.19 -12.77
CA TYR A 6 12.15 -8.94 -12.08
C TYR A 6 13.29 -7.99 -11.73
N GLY A 7 13.80 -8.02 -10.50
CA GLY A 7 14.98 -7.25 -10.05
C GLY A 7 16.31 -7.72 -10.63
N ASP A 8 16.38 -8.04 -11.93
CA ASP A 8 17.58 -8.49 -12.65
C ASP A 8 18.21 -7.37 -13.52
N HIS A 9 19.28 -7.69 -14.25
CA HIS A 9 19.93 -6.73 -15.16
C HIS A 9 19.01 -6.21 -16.29
N MET A 10 17.88 -6.89 -16.56
CA MET A 10 16.93 -6.52 -17.61
C MET A 10 15.97 -5.41 -17.16
N SER A 11 15.60 -5.36 -15.87
CA SER A 11 14.81 -4.23 -15.33
C SER A 11 15.63 -2.94 -15.29
N ALA A 12 16.92 -3.01 -14.96
CA ALA A 12 17.81 -1.85 -14.99
C ALA A 12 17.97 -1.24 -16.41
N SER A 13 18.09 -2.07 -17.45
CA SER A 13 18.13 -1.58 -18.84
C SER A 13 16.78 -1.00 -19.28
N PHE A 14 15.67 -1.57 -18.80
CA PHE A 14 14.34 -1.06 -19.10
C PHE A 14 14.05 0.31 -18.47
N SER A 15 14.45 0.53 -17.20
CA SER A 15 14.40 1.87 -16.61
C SER A 15 15.24 2.89 -17.39
N LEU A 16 16.39 2.49 -17.94
CA LEU A 16 17.22 3.33 -18.82
C LEU A 16 16.58 3.58 -20.20
N ASP A 17 15.87 2.60 -20.76
CA ASP A 17 15.18 2.74 -22.04
C ASP A 17 13.92 3.62 -21.92
N ILE A 18 13.24 3.60 -20.76
CA ILE A 18 12.18 4.57 -20.42
C ILE A 18 12.76 5.98 -20.28
N LEU A 19 13.93 6.14 -19.64
CA LEU A 19 14.61 7.44 -19.52
C LEU A 19 14.93 8.05 -20.89
N LYS A 20 15.48 7.26 -21.82
CA LYS A 20 15.78 7.70 -23.19
C LYS A 20 14.55 8.02 -24.04
N THR A 21 13.37 7.53 -23.65
CA THR A 21 12.11 7.80 -24.35
C THR A 21 11.41 9.05 -23.83
N GLY A 22 11.70 9.45 -22.57
CA GLY A 22 11.23 10.71 -21.97
C GLY A 22 12.07 11.93 -22.36
N ASP A 23 13.37 11.76 -22.56
CA ASP A 23 14.25 12.79 -23.11
C ASP A 23 14.21 12.71 -24.64
N SER A 24 13.73 13.76 -25.29
CA SER A 24 13.34 13.81 -26.70
C SER A 24 14.49 13.63 -27.72
N GLU A 25 15.08 12.43 -27.83
CA GLU A 25 16.12 12.12 -28.83
C GLU A 25 15.92 10.78 -29.57
N VAL A 26 14.68 10.34 -29.79
CA VAL A 26 14.39 9.30 -30.79
C VAL A 26 13.22 9.74 -31.67
N PRO A 27 13.35 9.79 -33.01
CA PRO A 27 12.23 10.04 -33.89
C PRO A 27 11.21 8.91 -33.71
N LEU A 28 10.01 9.28 -33.26
CA LEU A 28 8.85 8.40 -33.24
C LEU A 28 8.48 8.02 -34.67
N ASP A 29 8.97 6.87 -35.14
CA ASP A 29 8.29 6.17 -36.23
C ASP A 29 6.96 5.63 -35.66
N SER A 30 5.87 6.11 -36.24
CA SER A 30 4.49 6.06 -35.75
C SER A 30 3.84 4.66 -35.71
N THR A 31 4.64 3.59 -35.57
CA THR A 31 4.16 2.20 -35.59
C THR A 31 4.83 1.24 -34.60
N LYS A 32 5.75 1.69 -33.72
CA LYS A 32 6.29 0.85 -32.64
C LYS A 32 5.87 1.36 -31.28
N GLY A 33 4.76 0.83 -30.75
CA GLY A 33 4.58 0.81 -29.30
C GLY A 33 5.73 0.00 -28.69
N MET A 34 6.29 0.44 -27.55
CA MET A 34 7.24 -0.37 -26.79
C MET A 34 6.67 -1.78 -26.60
N GLU A 35 7.39 -2.81 -27.04
CA GLU A 35 7.02 -4.21 -26.78
C GLU A 35 7.19 -4.50 -25.29
N VAL A 36 6.12 -4.28 -24.53
CA VAL A 36 6.05 -4.55 -23.07
C VAL A 36 6.29 -6.03 -22.75
N ASP A 37 6.10 -6.92 -23.74
CA ASP A 37 6.34 -8.36 -23.65
C ASP A 37 7.80 -8.75 -23.35
N LEU A 38 8.78 -7.87 -23.59
CA LEU A 38 10.19 -8.17 -23.37
C LEU A 38 10.65 -8.03 -21.91
N VAL A 39 9.86 -7.38 -21.04
CA VAL A 39 10.29 -7.02 -19.67
C VAL A 39 9.27 -7.42 -18.60
N CYS A 40 8.09 -7.85 -19.01
CA CYS A 40 6.97 -8.03 -18.10
C CYS A 40 6.12 -9.24 -18.49
N ASN A 41 5.80 -10.09 -17.52
CA ASN A 41 4.78 -11.12 -17.72
C ASN A 41 3.39 -10.48 -17.74
N ILE A 42 2.71 -10.54 -18.88
CA ILE A 42 1.32 -10.10 -19.01
C ILE A 42 0.38 -11.21 -18.55
N VAL A 43 -0.28 -10.98 -17.42
CA VAL A 43 -1.40 -11.82 -16.96
C VAL A 43 -2.73 -11.27 -17.47
N ASN A 44 -3.84 -12.01 -17.38
CA ASN A 44 -5.14 -11.60 -17.95
C ASN A 44 -6.22 -11.25 -16.92
N THR A 45 -5.95 -11.50 -15.63
CA THR A 45 -6.89 -11.20 -14.55
C THR A 45 -6.18 -10.66 -13.31
N ALA A 46 -6.92 -9.97 -12.44
CA ALA A 46 -6.38 -9.53 -11.14
C ALA A 46 -6.00 -10.71 -10.23
N GLY A 47 -6.69 -11.86 -10.35
CA GLY A 47 -6.37 -13.08 -9.61
C GLY A 47 -5.06 -13.72 -10.07
N ASP A 48 -4.81 -13.75 -11.38
CA ASP A 48 -3.54 -14.23 -11.92
C ASP A 48 -2.38 -13.33 -11.46
N LEU A 49 -2.60 -12.02 -11.39
CA LEU A 49 -1.60 -11.06 -10.88
C LEU A 49 -1.28 -11.33 -9.42
N THR A 50 -2.30 -11.49 -8.56
CA THR A 50 -2.07 -11.77 -7.14
C THR A 50 -1.37 -13.11 -6.93
N MET A 51 -1.72 -14.14 -7.71
CA MET A 51 -1.05 -15.45 -7.65
C MET A 51 0.39 -15.42 -8.16
N THR A 52 0.68 -14.57 -9.15
CA THR A 52 2.04 -14.44 -9.72
C THR A 52 2.95 -13.66 -8.78
N VAL A 53 2.45 -12.61 -8.14
CA VAL A 53 3.22 -11.75 -7.23
C VAL A 53 3.33 -12.38 -5.84
N PHE A 54 2.25 -12.99 -5.35
CA PHE A 54 2.19 -13.67 -4.06
C PHE A 54 1.93 -15.19 -4.21
N PRO A 55 2.82 -15.96 -4.86
CA PRO A 55 2.63 -17.40 -5.02
C PRO A 55 2.59 -18.09 -3.66
N ILE A 56 1.53 -18.88 -3.45
CA ILE A 56 1.37 -19.73 -2.26
C ILE A 56 1.46 -18.88 -0.97
N LEU A 57 0.79 -17.72 -0.96
CA LEU A 57 0.78 -16.79 0.18
C LEU A 57 0.49 -17.48 1.52
N GLN A 58 -0.40 -18.48 1.52
CA GLN A 58 -0.76 -19.24 2.71
C GLN A 58 0.41 -19.98 3.37
N GLU A 59 1.42 -20.35 2.61
CA GLU A 59 2.61 -21.05 3.11
C GLU A 59 3.75 -20.04 3.39
N ASN A 60 3.86 -19.00 2.56
CA ASN A 60 4.98 -18.06 2.58
C ASN A 60 4.78 -16.79 3.41
N TYR A 61 3.60 -16.53 3.97
CA TYR A 61 3.33 -15.31 4.76
C TYR A 61 4.21 -15.12 6.02
N LYS A 62 4.95 -16.16 6.42
CA LYS A 62 5.94 -16.08 7.51
C LYS A 62 7.33 -15.64 7.04
N ASN A 63 7.56 -15.61 5.73
CA ASN A 63 8.79 -15.11 5.13
C ASN A 63 8.74 -13.58 5.08
N HIS A 64 9.25 -12.96 6.14
CA HIS A 64 9.24 -11.51 6.32
C HIS A 64 10.07 -10.77 5.25
N ASP A 65 11.18 -11.35 4.80
CA ASP A 65 12.02 -10.76 3.76
C ASP A 65 11.26 -10.70 2.44
N TRP A 66 10.63 -11.81 2.06
CA TRP A 66 9.80 -11.87 0.86
C TRP A 66 8.62 -10.90 0.90
N LEU A 67 7.90 -10.80 2.03
CA LEU A 67 6.81 -9.83 2.19
C LEU A 67 7.29 -8.38 2.13
N CYS A 68 8.50 -8.09 2.58
CA CYS A 68 9.07 -6.74 2.51
C CYS A 68 9.40 -6.31 1.08
N GLU A 69 9.78 -7.27 0.26
CA GLU A 69 10.32 -7.03 -1.08
C GLU A 69 9.26 -7.22 -2.19
N THR A 70 8.04 -7.60 -1.82
CA THR A 70 6.95 -7.93 -2.74
C THR A 70 5.78 -6.98 -2.58
N ALA A 71 5.34 -6.33 -3.66
CA ALA A 71 4.13 -5.51 -3.65
C ALA A 71 3.40 -5.47 -4.99
N ILE A 72 2.09 -5.22 -4.94
CA ILE A 72 1.28 -4.93 -6.13
C ILE A 72 1.08 -3.42 -6.26
N LEU A 73 1.52 -2.87 -7.38
CA LEU A 73 1.46 -1.45 -7.69
C LEU A 73 0.23 -1.13 -8.54
N THR A 74 -0.50 -0.10 -8.14
CA THR A 74 -1.69 0.35 -8.89
C THR A 74 -1.74 1.87 -9.02
N LEU A 75 -2.54 2.37 -9.96
CA LEU A 75 -2.74 3.82 -10.12
C LEU A 75 -3.83 4.37 -9.18
N LYS A 76 -4.83 3.55 -8.81
CA LYS A 76 -6.00 3.98 -8.04
C LYS A 76 -5.99 3.38 -6.63
N ASN A 77 -6.14 4.21 -5.60
CA ASN A 77 -6.24 3.75 -4.20
C ASN A 77 -7.43 2.80 -3.98
N SER A 78 -8.54 2.96 -4.71
CA SER A 78 -9.67 2.03 -4.64
C SER A 78 -9.31 0.62 -5.08
N THR A 79 -8.43 0.48 -6.06
CA THR A 79 -7.90 -0.81 -6.53
C THR A 79 -6.92 -1.41 -5.51
N VAL A 80 -6.07 -0.58 -4.88
CA VAL A 80 -5.22 -1.01 -3.75
C VAL A 80 -6.05 -1.65 -2.64
N ASN A 81 -7.16 -1.01 -2.25
CA ASN A 81 -8.02 -1.53 -1.18
C ASN A 81 -8.58 -2.92 -1.53
N LYS A 82 -9.09 -3.10 -2.75
CA LYS A 82 -9.62 -4.40 -3.21
C LYS A 82 -8.56 -5.51 -3.18
N ILE A 83 -7.35 -5.21 -3.65
CA ILE A 83 -6.23 -6.17 -3.62
C ILE A 83 -5.86 -6.53 -2.18
N ASN A 84 -5.72 -5.53 -1.32
CA ASN A 84 -5.38 -5.72 0.08
C ASN A 84 -6.43 -6.55 0.82
N GLU A 85 -7.72 -6.28 0.59
CA GLU A 85 -8.83 -7.06 1.15
C GLU A 85 -8.80 -8.51 0.66
N HIS A 86 -8.60 -8.72 -0.64
CA HIS A 86 -8.51 -10.05 -1.23
C HIS A 86 -7.35 -10.86 -0.62
N LEU A 87 -6.14 -10.29 -0.58
CA LEU A 87 -4.95 -10.97 -0.05
C LEU A 87 -5.02 -11.21 1.46
N LEU A 88 -5.65 -10.30 2.21
CA LEU A 88 -5.97 -10.52 3.63
C LEU A 88 -6.85 -11.77 3.80
N LEU A 89 -7.88 -11.95 2.97
CA LEU A 89 -8.76 -13.11 3.06
C LEU A 89 -8.01 -14.41 2.76
N CYS A 90 -7.00 -14.39 1.90
CA CYS A 90 -6.18 -15.56 1.58
C CYS A 90 -5.33 -16.08 2.75
N LEU A 91 -4.93 -15.26 3.72
CA LEU A 91 -4.12 -15.71 4.86
C LEU A 91 -4.87 -16.76 5.72
N PRO A 92 -4.20 -17.80 6.24
CA PRO A 92 -4.85 -18.88 6.99
C PRO A 92 -5.24 -18.51 8.43
N GLU A 93 -4.94 -17.29 8.88
CA GLU A 93 -5.13 -16.81 10.25
C GLU A 93 -6.53 -16.22 10.48
N PHE A 94 -6.91 -16.05 11.76
CA PHE A 94 -8.20 -15.47 12.14
C PHE A 94 -8.24 -13.95 11.94
N VAL A 95 -9.30 -13.48 11.27
CA VAL A 95 -9.58 -12.03 11.12
C VAL A 95 -9.92 -11.43 12.48
N HIS A 96 -9.25 -10.32 12.80
CA HIS A 96 -9.58 -9.45 13.91
C HIS A 96 -9.93 -8.06 13.35
N THR A 97 -11.08 -7.53 13.74
CA THR A 97 -11.56 -6.22 13.27
C THR A 97 -11.56 -5.21 14.40
N PHE A 98 -10.88 -4.08 14.17
CA PHE A 98 -10.84 -2.95 15.08
C PHE A 98 -11.74 -1.84 14.56
N LYS A 99 -12.70 -1.41 15.38
CA LYS A 99 -13.55 -0.24 15.08
C LYS A 99 -12.91 1.01 15.65
N SER A 100 -12.86 2.07 14.84
CA SER A 100 -12.39 3.37 15.30
C SER A 100 -13.41 4.06 16.19
N VAL A 101 -12.96 5.08 16.91
CA VAL A 101 -13.83 6.05 17.56
C VAL A 101 -13.71 7.38 16.82
N ASP A 102 -14.80 7.80 16.19
CA ASP A 102 -14.85 8.98 15.34
C ASP A 102 -15.56 10.12 16.06
N THR A 103 -14.93 11.30 16.05
CA THR A 103 -15.35 12.47 16.82
C THR A 103 -15.11 13.76 16.06
N ILE A 104 -15.87 14.79 16.42
CA ILE A 104 -15.63 16.17 15.97
C ILE A 104 -14.96 16.91 17.12
N GLN A 105 -13.90 17.67 16.84
CA GLN A 105 -13.20 18.40 17.90
C GLN A 105 -14.02 19.56 18.49
N ASN A 106 -14.88 20.21 17.69
CA ASN A 106 -15.74 21.29 18.18
C ASN A 106 -17.01 20.72 18.85
N PRO A 107 -17.18 20.84 20.19
CA PRO A 107 -18.33 20.27 20.90
C PRO A 107 -19.67 20.85 20.44
N LYS A 108 -19.67 22.08 19.92
CA LYS A 108 -20.88 22.75 19.43
C LYS A 108 -21.42 22.12 18.14
N GLU A 109 -20.55 21.49 17.36
CA GLU A 109 -20.90 20.85 16.09
C GLU A 109 -21.26 19.36 16.26
N VAL A 110 -20.89 18.73 17.37
CA VAL A 110 -21.13 17.30 17.63
C VAL A 110 -22.60 16.93 17.51
N VAL A 111 -23.52 17.81 17.93
CA VAL A 111 -24.97 17.57 17.86
C VAL A 111 -25.53 17.59 16.43
N HIS A 112 -24.77 18.08 15.45
CA HIS A 112 -25.22 18.22 14.06
C HIS A 112 -24.95 16.98 13.20
N TYR A 113 -24.16 16.02 13.69
CA TYR A 113 -23.72 14.88 12.90
C TYR A 113 -23.99 13.56 13.61
N LEU A 114 -24.58 12.62 12.87
CA LEU A 114 -24.80 11.26 13.35
C LEU A 114 -23.48 10.48 13.41
N THR A 115 -23.37 9.55 14.36
CA THR A 115 -22.17 8.72 14.50
C THR A 115 -21.96 7.82 13.28
N GLU A 116 -23.05 7.33 12.68
CA GLU A 116 -23.04 6.53 11.46
C GLU A 116 -22.49 7.32 10.26
N PHE A 117 -22.82 8.61 10.18
CA PHE A 117 -22.25 9.50 9.17
C PHE A 117 -20.74 9.64 9.36
N LEU A 118 -20.29 9.89 10.59
CA LEU A 118 -18.86 10.00 10.90
C LEU A 118 -18.09 8.70 10.57
N ASN A 119 -18.66 7.55 10.95
CA ASN A 119 -18.08 6.23 10.69
C ASN A 119 -18.02 5.90 9.18
N SER A 120 -18.89 6.50 8.36
CA SER A 120 -18.89 6.32 6.90
C SER A 120 -17.81 7.14 6.18
N LEU A 121 -17.17 8.10 6.86
CA LEU A 121 -16.15 8.93 6.26
C LEU A 121 -14.84 8.15 6.05
N GLU A 122 -14.32 8.19 4.82
CA GLU A 122 -13.03 7.61 4.43
C GLU A 122 -12.07 8.68 3.91
N PRO A 123 -11.64 9.64 4.76
CA PRO A 123 -10.73 10.68 4.31
C PRO A 123 -9.35 10.11 4.00
N LEU A 124 -8.73 10.66 2.96
CA LEU A 124 -7.37 10.29 2.55
C LEU A 124 -6.39 10.53 3.71
N GLY A 125 -5.52 9.55 3.97
CA GLY A 125 -4.49 9.65 5.00
C GLY A 125 -4.93 9.27 6.42
N LEU A 126 -6.17 8.75 6.58
CA LEU A 126 -6.60 8.02 7.77
C LEU A 126 -6.75 6.52 7.50
N PRO A 127 -6.57 5.68 8.54
CA PRO A 127 -7.06 4.31 8.50
C PRO A 127 -8.59 4.27 8.41
N PRO A 128 -9.16 3.18 7.87
CA PRO A 128 -10.61 2.99 7.79
C PRO A 128 -11.24 2.91 9.19
N HIS A 129 -12.56 3.17 9.25
CA HIS A 129 -13.33 2.98 10.48
C HIS A 129 -13.26 1.52 10.94
N GLN A 130 -13.43 0.57 10.01
CA GLN A 130 -13.24 -0.86 10.27
C GLN A 130 -11.89 -1.30 9.72
N LEU A 131 -10.93 -1.55 10.61
CA LEU A 131 -9.62 -2.07 10.26
C LEU A 131 -9.59 -3.57 10.56
N SER A 132 -9.70 -4.38 9.51
CA SER A 132 -9.60 -5.85 9.60
C SER A 132 -8.18 -6.31 9.33
N LEU A 133 -7.62 -7.14 10.20
CA LEU A 133 -6.25 -7.64 10.13
C LEU A 133 -6.18 -9.11 10.52
N LYS A 134 -5.12 -9.78 10.06
CA LYS A 134 -4.73 -11.13 10.46
C LYS A 134 -3.28 -11.13 10.92
N VAL A 135 -2.87 -12.11 11.73
CA VAL A 135 -1.44 -12.32 11.99
C VAL A 135 -0.73 -12.60 10.66
N GLY A 136 0.46 -12.03 10.49
CA GLY A 136 1.23 -12.10 9.26
C GLY A 136 0.84 -11.09 8.18
N THR A 137 -0.12 -10.20 8.44
CA THR A 137 -0.48 -9.14 7.49
C THR A 137 0.65 -8.10 7.42
N PRO A 138 1.21 -7.81 6.23
CA PRO A 138 2.09 -6.66 6.04
C PRO A 138 1.26 -5.37 6.14
N VAL A 139 1.76 -4.43 6.94
CA VAL A 139 1.14 -3.13 7.17
C VAL A 139 2.17 -2.03 7.09
N MET A 140 1.73 -0.83 6.75
CA MET A 140 2.58 0.35 6.66
C MET A 140 2.08 1.45 7.60
N LEU A 141 3.01 2.05 8.34
CA LEU A 141 2.75 3.09 9.32
C LEU A 141 2.37 4.42 8.64
N LEU A 142 1.35 5.11 9.16
CA LEU A 142 0.80 6.36 8.62
C LEU A 142 1.31 7.61 9.34
N ARG A 143 1.97 7.46 10.49
CA ARG A 143 2.43 8.57 11.35
C ARG A 143 3.76 8.19 11.99
N ASN A 144 4.59 9.20 12.25
CA ASN A 144 5.81 9.01 13.03
C ASN A 144 5.43 8.72 14.48
N LEU A 145 5.88 7.57 14.99
CA LEU A 145 5.77 7.19 16.40
C LEU A 145 7.13 7.32 17.11
N GLU A 146 8.21 6.99 16.40
CA GLU A 146 9.57 7.03 16.92
C GLU A 146 10.52 7.44 15.78
N PRO A 147 11.07 8.67 15.77
CA PRO A 147 11.83 9.22 14.64
C PRO A 147 13.03 8.38 14.17
N SER A 148 13.59 7.55 15.04
CA SER A 148 14.72 6.66 14.75
C SER A 148 14.35 5.47 13.87
N ARG A 149 13.13 4.91 13.99
CA ARG A 149 12.78 3.62 13.36
C ARG A 149 11.30 3.43 12.99
N LEU A 150 10.38 4.12 13.66
CA LEU A 150 8.93 4.05 13.40
C LEU A 150 8.43 5.36 12.81
N CYS A 151 8.76 5.55 11.53
CA CYS A 151 8.36 6.70 10.73
C CYS A 151 7.19 6.36 9.81
N ASN A 152 6.53 7.37 9.29
CA ASN A 152 5.56 7.21 8.22
C ASN A 152 6.21 6.46 7.04
N GLY A 153 5.53 5.44 6.52
CA GLY A 153 6.07 4.56 5.49
C GLY A 153 6.79 3.31 6.02
N THR A 154 7.13 3.21 7.31
CA THR A 154 7.77 1.99 7.85
C THR A 154 6.86 0.78 7.61
N CYS A 155 7.38 -0.22 6.90
CA CYS A 155 6.73 -1.50 6.68
C CYS A 155 6.93 -2.40 7.89
N LEU A 156 5.84 -3.02 8.33
CA LEU A 156 5.76 -3.90 9.49
C LEU A 156 4.99 -5.16 9.10
N VAL A 157 5.14 -6.24 9.87
CA VAL A 157 4.26 -7.41 9.79
C VAL A 157 3.57 -7.63 11.14
N VAL A 158 2.24 -7.82 11.11
CA VAL A 158 1.45 -8.04 12.32
C VAL A 158 1.85 -9.37 12.96
N LYS A 159 2.27 -9.34 14.22
CA LYS A 159 2.67 -10.53 14.96
C LYS A 159 1.62 -10.96 15.97
N LYS A 160 1.06 -10.01 16.73
CA LYS A 160 -0.06 -10.25 17.66
C LYS A 160 -0.96 -9.03 17.76
N MET A 161 -2.22 -9.29 18.02
CA MET A 161 -3.26 -8.25 18.12
C MET A 161 -3.89 -8.30 19.51
N ARG A 162 -3.92 -7.15 20.19
CA ARG A 162 -4.65 -6.94 21.44
C ARG A 162 -5.58 -5.74 21.27
N VAL A 163 -6.49 -5.55 22.22
CA VAL A 163 -7.56 -4.53 22.13
C VAL A 163 -7.04 -3.13 21.81
N HIS A 164 -5.93 -2.71 22.43
CA HIS A 164 -5.39 -1.34 22.29
C HIS A 164 -3.96 -1.27 21.75
N VAL A 165 -3.34 -2.41 21.46
CA VAL A 165 -1.96 -2.47 20.99
C VAL A 165 -1.77 -3.62 20.00
N ILE A 166 -1.00 -3.38 18.95
CA ILE A 166 -0.57 -4.40 17.99
C ILE A 166 0.92 -4.61 18.19
N GLU A 167 1.33 -5.85 18.40
CA GLU A 167 2.74 -6.27 18.31
C GLU A 167 3.04 -6.54 16.83
N ALA A 168 4.07 -5.90 16.29
CA ALA A 168 4.48 -6.05 14.90
C ALA A 168 6.02 -6.09 14.80
N THR A 169 6.54 -6.76 13.77
CA THR A 169 7.98 -6.81 13.51
C THR A 169 8.31 -5.84 12.37
N ILE A 170 9.38 -5.06 12.51
CA ILE A 170 9.83 -4.13 11.47
C ILE A 170 10.43 -4.89 10.29
N LEU A 171 9.95 -4.59 9.08
CA LEU A 171 10.45 -5.15 7.83
C LEU A 171 11.49 -4.25 7.15
N SER A 172 11.32 -2.92 7.26
CA SER A 172 12.19 -1.92 6.63
C SER A 172 13.57 -1.82 7.28
N ARG A 173 14.57 -1.29 6.54
CA ARG A 173 16.00 -1.30 6.89
C ARG A 173 16.32 -0.84 8.33
N CYS A 174 15.75 0.28 8.78
CA CYS A 174 16.05 0.79 10.11
C CYS A 174 15.26 0.03 11.19
N GLY A 175 15.96 -0.73 12.04
CA GLY A 175 15.33 -1.57 13.06
C GLY A 175 14.75 -2.89 12.53
N LYS A 176 15.17 -3.34 11.33
CA LYS A 176 14.68 -4.59 10.72
C LYS A 176 14.80 -5.77 11.71
N GLY A 177 13.71 -6.52 11.84
CA GLY A 177 13.61 -7.69 12.72
C GLY A 177 13.27 -7.37 14.18
N GLU A 178 13.24 -6.09 14.57
CA GLU A 178 12.81 -5.70 15.91
C GLU A 178 11.29 -5.78 16.06
N ASP A 179 10.85 -6.25 17.23
CA ASP A 179 9.44 -6.21 17.62
C ASP A 179 9.11 -4.85 18.23
N VAL A 180 7.97 -4.31 17.81
CA VAL A 180 7.44 -3.02 18.24
C VAL A 180 5.98 -3.11 18.61
N PHE A 181 5.52 -2.15 19.42
CA PHE A 181 4.13 -2.03 19.82
C PHE A 181 3.51 -0.79 19.20
N ILE A 182 2.46 -0.99 18.42
CA ILE A 182 1.72 0.06 17.75
C ILE A 182 0.43 0.34 18.55
N PRO A 183 0.31 1.48 19.22
CA PRO A 183 -0.90 1.86 19.95
C PRO A 183 -1.95 2.48 19.02
N GLN A 184 -3.21 2.48 19.48
CA GLN A 184 -4.22 3.36 18.87
C GLN A 184 -3.88 4.82 19.22
N ILE A 185 -3.88 5.69 18.21
CA ILE A 185 -3.62 7.13 18.41
C ILE A 185 -4.73 7.96 17.80
N PRO A 186 -5.00 9.17 18.34
CA PRO A 186 -5.91 10.09 17.70
C PRO A 186 -5.28 10.68 16.44
N LEU A 187 -5.96 10.51 15.31
CA LEU A 187 -5.58 11.05 14.02
C LEU A 187 -6.56 12.15 13.64
N THR A 188 -6.05 13.34 13.35
CA THR A 188 -6.86 14.51 13.00
C THR A 188 -6.62 14.87 11.54
N LEU A 189 -7.67 15.24 10.82
CA LEU A 189 -7.58 15.85 9.50
C LEU A 189 -8.49 17.07 9.43
N SER A 190 -7.93 18.17 8.92
CA SER A 190 -8.72 19.26 8.36
C SER A 190 -9.05 18.87 6.92
N ILE A 191 -10.24 18.35 6.70
CA ILE A 191 -10.68 17.98 5.35
C ILE A 191 -11.17 19.26 4.70
N SER A 192 -10.57 19.68 3.59
CA SER A 192 -10.96 20.90 2.86
C SER A 192 -12.45 20.91 2.46
N ASP A 193 -13.01 19.72 2.26
CA ASP A 193 -14.40 19.50 1.86
C ASP A 193 -15.38 19.41 3.05
N ILE A 194 -14.88 19.41 4.28
CA ILE A 194 -15.70 19.28 5.49
C ILE A 194 -15.38 20.44 6.43
N HIS A 195 -16.37 21.28 6.70
CA HIS A 195 -16.21 22.51 7.52
C HIS A 195 -15.93 22.27 9.01
N PHE A 196 -15.67 21.02 9.43
CA PHE A 196 -15.39 20.66 10.82
C PHE A 196 -14.10 19.87 10.95
N LEU A 197 -13.50 19.94 12.13
CA LEU A 197 -12.26 19.24 12.44
C LEU A 197 -12.55 17.81 12.91
N PHE A 198 -12.31 16.85 12.02
CA PHE A 198 -12.56 15.43 12.25
C PHE A 198 -11.38 14.74 12.96
N ARG A 199 -11.68 13.89 13.94
CA ARG A 199 -10.71 13.10 14.71
C ARG A 199 -11.14 11.63 14.78
N ARG A 200 -10.24 10.74 14.36
CA ARG A 200 -10.40 9.27 14.41
C ARG A 200 -9.37 8.66 15.36
N LEU A 201 -9.81 7.98 16.41
CA LEU A 201 -8.95 7.14 17.26
C LEU A 201 -8.85 5.75 16.64
N GLN A 202 -7.69 5.40 16.11
CA GLN A 202 -7.43 4.11 15.46
C GLN A 202 -5.92 3.81 15.44
N PHE A 203 -5.53 2.58 15.12
CA PHE A 203 -4.13 2.28 14.82
C PHE A 203 -3.65 3.06 13.58
N PRO A 204 -2.49 3.72 13.62
CA PRO A 204 -1.99 4.53 12.51
C PRO A 204 -1.33 3.65 11.43
N ILE A 205 -2.04 2.64 10.93
CA ILE A 205 -1.53 1.66 9.96
C ILE A 205 -2.55 1.41 8.85
N HIS A 206 -2.07 0.94 7.71
CA HIS A 206 -2.90 0.36 6.64
C HIS A 206 -2.24 -0.91 6.09
N ILE A 207 -3.03 -1.80 5.50
CA ILE A 207 -2.53 -3.02 4.85
C ILE A 207 -1.67 -2.63 3.65
N SER A 208 -0.56 -3.33 3.43
CA SER A 208 0.44 -2.97 2.42
C SER A 208 0.87 -4.13 1.51
N PHE A 209 -0.05 -5.02 1.13
CA PHE A 209 0.23 -5.98 0.04
C PHE A 209 0.28 -5.29 -1.32
N GLY A 210 -0.60 -4.32 -1.52
CA GLY A 210 -0.57 -3.40 -2.64
C GLY A 210 -0.34 -1.96 -2.18
N THR A 211 0.24 -1.15 -3.06
CA THR A 211 0.42 0.29 -2.87
C THR A 211 0.15 1.04 -4.18
N SER A 212 -0.02 2.36 -4.09
CA SER A 212 -0.13 3.18 -5.30
C SER A 212 1.24 3.63 -5.79
N ILE A 213 1.43 3.69 -7.11
CA ILE A 213 2.70 4.07 -7.75
C ILE A 213 3.20 5.43 -7.23
N ASN A 214 2.28 6.38 -7.01
CA ASN A 214 2.60 7.71 -6.49
C ASN A 214 3.18 7.72 -5.07
N LYS A 215 3.09 6.60 -4.32
CA LYS A 215 3.61 6.48 -2.94
C LYS A 215 4.96 5.76 -2.86
N LEU A 216 5.53 5.31 -3.98
CA LEU A 216 6.78 4.54 -4.02
C LEU A 216 8.06 5.37 -3.99
N GLN A 217 7.98 6.69 -3.84
CA GLN A 217 9.18 7.50 -3.67
C GLN A 217 9.96 6.97 -2.45
N ASP A 218 11.19 6.51 -2.72
CA ASP A 218 12.18 5.99 -1.75
C ASP A 218 12.04 4.52 -1.28
N HIS A 219 11.27 3.66 -1.95
CA HIS A 219 11.18 2.23 -1.60
C HIS A 219 11.61 1.31 -2.74
N THR A 220 12.67 0.52 -2.54
CA THR A 220 13.10 -0.52 -3.48
C THR A 220 12.26 -1.79 -3.29
N LEU A 221 11.60 -2.25 -4.35
CA LEU A 221 10.87 -3.52 -4.40
C LEU A 221 11.65 -4.53 -5.27
N PHE A 222 11.72 -5.79 -4.85
CA PHE A 222 12.37 -6.86 -5.63
C PHE A 222 11.38 -7.56 -6.58
N ILE A 223 10.11 -7.67 -6.16
CA ILE A 223 9.01 -8.23 -6.92
C ILE A 223 7.86 -7.23 -6.95
N ALA A 224 7.62 -6.64 -8.11
CA ALA A 224 6.51 -5.70 -8.31
C ALA A 224 5.56 -6.23 -9.39
N GLY A 225 4.27 -6.30 -9.06
CA GLY A 225 3.21 -6.51 -10.05
C GLY A 225 2.46 -5.23 -10.33
N ILE A 226 2.37 -4.80 -11.59
CA ILE A 226 1.68 -3.56 -11.96
C ILE A 226 0.27 -3.89 -12.47
N HIS A 227 -0.75 -3.25 -11.90
CA HIS A 227 -2.13 -3.39 -12.34
C HIS A 227 -2.56 -2.18 -13.19
N LEU A 228 -2.78 -2.42 -14.50
CA LEU A 228 -3.25 -1.39 -15.45
C LEU A 228 -4.59 -1.82 -16.05
N GLU A 229 -5.69 -1.32 -15.46
CA GLU A 229 -7.05 -1.45 -16.03
C GLU A 229 -7.35 -0.37 -17.08
N GLU A 230 -6.66 0.77 -17.06
CA GLU A 230 -6.88 1.89 -17.98
C GLU A 230 -5.56 2.34 -18.62
N PRO A 231 -5.55 2.80 -19.90
CA PRO A 231 -4.36 3.29 -20.59
C PRO A 231 -3.98 4.71 -20.11
N CYS A 232 -3.80 4.88 -18.81
CA CYS A 232 -3.65 6.18 -18.18
C CYS A 232 -2.33 6.26 -17.42
N PHE A 233 -1.21 6.32 -18.15
CA PHE A 233 0.00 6.88 -17.57
C PHE A 233 0.04 8.37 -17.87
N SER A 234 0.15 9.20 -16.85
CA SER A 234 0.75 10.52 -17.05
C SER A 234 2.26 10.35 -17.28
N HIS A 235 2.87 11.32 -17.98
CA HIS A 235 4.29 11.26 -18.31
C HIS A 235 5.13 11.08 -17.03
N GLY A 236 5.92 9.99 -16.95
CA GLY A 236 6.78 9.65 -15.81
C GLY A 236 6.23 8.62 -14.80
N GLN A 237 4.94 8.24 -14.84
CA GLN A 237 4.40 7.23 -13.90
C GLN A 237 4.91 5.81 -14.15
N LEU A 238 5.06 5.43 -15.42
CA LEU A 238 5.67 4.14 -15.77
C LEU A 238 7.14 4.10 -15.34
N HIS A 239 7.85 5.21 -15.48
CA HIS A 239 9.24 5.32 -15.01
C HIS A 239 9.34 5.04 -13.51
N ILE A 240 8.54 5.71 -12.68
CA ILE A 240 8.54 5.51 -11.21
C ILE A 240 8.24 4.05 -10.83
N ALA A 241 7.37 3.38 -11.59
CA ALA A 241 7.05 1.98 -11.32
C ALA A 241 8.18 1.01 -11.72
N CYS A 242 9.07 1.41 -12.62
CA CYS A 242 10.11 0.56 -13.20
C CYS A 242 11.54 0.90 -12.73
N SER A 243 11.72 2.03 -12.05
CA SER A 243 12.99 2.49 -11.44
C SER A 243 13.18 1.98 -10.02
#